data_AF-A0A940BK20-F1
#
_entry.id   AF-A0A940BK20-F1
#
_cell.length_a   1.000
_cell.length_b   1.000
_cell.length_c   1.000
_cell.angle_alpha   90.00
_cell.angle_beta   90.00
_cell.angle_gamma   90.00
#
_symmetry.space_group_name_H-M   'P 1'
#
loop_
_entity.id
_entity.type
_entity.pdbx_description
1 polymer ?
#
loop_
_entity_poly.entity_id
_entity_poly.type
_entity_poly.pdbx_seq_one_letter_code
_entity_poly.pdbx_strand_id
1 'polypeptide(L)' 'MDIEKIISDVLGKLKVDKTLMNEFMKDPVATLEKKLGIDLPDEQVKQVIDGVKAKLGTAAASGLLAKLKALFGKK' A
#
# COMPACT_ATOMS: atom_id res chain seq x y z
N MET A 1 -13.32 -0.83 -15.59
CA MET A 1 -12.47 -1.43 -14.54
C MET A 1 -12.11 -0.33 -13.58
N ASP A 2 -12.60 -0.38 -12.34
CA ASP A 2 -12.39 0.69 -11.35
C ASP A 2 -11.05 0.49 -10.64
N ILE A 3 -9.95 0.93 -11.27
CA ILE A 3 -8.60 0.87 -10.65
C ILE A 3 -8.59 1.58 -9.28
N GLU A 4 -9.37 2.66 -9.11
CA GLU A 4 -9.50 3.36 -7.83
C GLU A 4 -10.11 2.51 -6.71
N LYS A 5 -11.07 1.62 -7.03
CA LYS A 5 -11.60 0.67 -6.05
C LYS A 5 -10.53 -0.32 -5.62
N ILE A 6 -9.78 -0.85 -6.59
CA ILE A 6 -8.68 -1.78 -6.32
C ILE A 6 -7.63 -1.11 -5.43
N ILE A 7 -7.20 0.10 -5.76
CA ILE A 7 -6.29 0.91 -4.93
C ILE A 7 -6.81 1.02 -3.50
N SER A 8 -8.10 1.35 -3.34
CA SER A 8 -8.69 1.57 -2.01
C SER A 8 -8.84 0.29 -1.21
N ASP A 9 -9.16 -0.83 -1.86
CA ASP A 9 -9.25 -2.17 -1.26
C ASP A 9 -7.87 -2.66 -0.79
N VAL A 10 -6.87 -2.57 -1.69
CA VAL A 10 -5.46 -2.84 -1.38
C VAL A 10 -5.01 -2.00 -0.20
N LEU A 11 -5.20 -0.68 -0.24
CA LEU A 11 -4.86 0.21 0.86
C LEU A 11 -5.56 -0.15 2.17
N GLY A 12 -6.83 -0.55 2.10
CA GLY A 12 -7.57 -1.04 3.25
C GLY A 12 -6.86 -2.22 3.88
N LYS A 13 -6.53 -3.24 3.10
CA LYS A 13 -5.81 -4.44 3.56
C LYS A 13 -4.43 -4.10 4.11
N LEU A 14 -3.64 -3.27 3.41
CA LEU A 14 -2.32 -2.85 3.86
C LEU A 14 -2.36 -2.06 5.18
N LYS A 15 -3.40 -1.25 5.42
CA LYS A 15 -3.54 -0.50 6.68
C LYS A 15 -3.83 -1.39 7.88
N VAL A 16 -4.55 -2.49 7.68
CA VAL A 16 -4.92 -3.43 8.75
C VAL A 16 -3.80 -4.46 8.96
N ASP A 17 -3.18 -4.93 7.88
CA ASP A 17 -2.09 -5.91 7.90
C ASP A 17 -0.72 -5.25 7.73
N LYS A 18 -0.04 -5.03 8.87
CA LYS A 18 1.33 -4.49 8.88
C LYS A 18 2.33 -5.35 8.12
N THR A 19 2.14 -6.67 8.13
CA THR A 19 3.00 -7.61 7.38
C THR A 19 2.86 -7.37 5.89
N LEU A 20 1.62 -7.26 5.39
CA LEU A 20 1.36 -6.95 3.98
C LEU A 20 1.90 -5.57 3.60
N MET A 21 1.78 -4.57 4.47
CA MET A 21 2.37 -3.26 4.20
C MET A 21 3.90 -3.32 4.09
N ASN A 22 4.57 -4.09 4.95
CA ASN A 22 6.02 -4.24 4.88
C ASN A 22 6.47 -5.03 3.65
N GLU A 23 5.74 -6.08 3.28
CA GLU A 23 5.96 -6.81 2.03
C GLU A 23 5.69 -5.92 0.81
N PHE A 24 4.63 -5.13 0.82
CA PHE A 24 4.29 -4.20 -0.26
C PHE A 24 5.34 -3.09 -0.44
N MET A 25 5.94 -2.60 0.65
CA MET A 25 7.03 -1.62 0.56
C MET A 25 8.30 -2.21 -0.05
N LYS A 26 8.54 -3.51 0.13
CA LYS A 26 9.68 -4.23 -0.45
C LYS A 26 9.41 -4.65 -1.90
N ASP A 27 8.32 -5.37 -2.11
CA ASP A 27 7.90 -5.96 -3.36
C ASP A 27 6.38 -5.76 -3.56
N PRO A 28 5.97 -4.57 -4.05
CA PRO A 28 4.56 -4.27 -4.23
C PRO A 28 3.93 -5.17 -5.29
N VAL A 29 4.61 -5.44 -6.40
CA VAL A 29 4.12 -6.33 -7.49
C VAL A 29 3.83 -7.72 -6.94
N ALA A 30 4.83 -8.37 -6.32
CA ALA A 30 4.65 -9.71 -5.79
C ALA A 30 3.62 -9.77 -4.65
N THR A 31 3.46 -8.69 -3.88
CA THR A 31 2.41 -8.62 -2.84
C THR A 31 1.02 -8.55 -3.48
N LEU A 32 0.82 -7.72 -4.50
CA LEU A 32 -0.46 -7.64 -5.19
C LEU A 32 -0.83 -8.98 -5.85
N GLU A 33 0.11 -9.60 -6.57
CA GLU A 33 -0.13 -10.86 -7.27
C GLU A 33 -0.24 -12.06 -6.32
N LYS A 34 0.75 -12.25 -5.43
CA LYS A 34 0.85 -13.47 -4.61
C LYS A 34 0.07 -13.39 -3.31
N LYS A 35 -0.03 -12.21 -2.70
CA LYS A 35 -0.73 -12.06 -1.40
C LYS A 35 -2.17 -11.65 -1.58
N LEU A 36 -2.45 -10.78 -2.55
CA LEU A 36 -3.81 -10.30 -2.81
C LEU A 36 -4.50 -11.04 -3.96
N GLY A 37 -3.79 -11.90 -4.70
CA GLY A 37 -4.37 -12.67 -5.80
C GLY A 37 -4.83 -11.78 -6.96
N ILE A 38 -4.22 -10.61 -7.12
CA ILE A 38 -4.60 -9.63 -8.12
C ILE A 38 -3.92 -9.98 -9.42
N ASP A 39 -4.69 -10.52 -10.36
CA ASP A 39 -4.25 -10.86 -11.72
C ASP A 39 -4.63 -9.70 -12.66
N LEU A 40 -3.80 -8.66 -12.66
CA LEU A 40 -3.96 -7.45 -13.47
C LEU A 40 -2.82 -7.37 -14.49
N PRO A 41 -3.03 -6.69 -15.64
CA PRO A 41 -1.93 -6.33 -16.54
C PRO A 41 -0.87 -5.51 -15.80
N ASP A 42 0.41 -5.72 -16.12
CA ASP A 42 1.55 -4.99 -15.55
C ASP A 42 1.34 -3.47 -15.47
N GLU A 43 0.72 -2.91 -16.51
CA GLU A 43 0.44 -1.47 -16.58
C GLU A 43 -0.56 -1.01 -15.52
N GLN A 44 -1.63 -1.80 -15.30
CA GLN A 44 -2.61 -1.54 -14.26
C GLN A 44 -2.05 -1.82 -12.87
N VAL A 45 -1.24 -2.87 -12.71
CA VAL A 45 -0.51 -3.17 -11.47
C VAL A 45 0.33 -1.97 -11.07
N LYS A 46 1.11 -1.40 -12.01
CA LYS A 46 1.87 -0.17 -11.76
C LYS A 46 0.99 0.99 -11.31
N GLN A 47 -0.14 1.24 -11.97
CA GLN A 47 -1.06 2.30 -11.56
C GLN A 47 -1.64 2.08 -10.16
N VAL A 48 -1.98 0.84 -9.81
CA VAL A 48 -2.44 0.49 -8.45
C VAL A 48 -1.33 0.76 -7.45
N ILE A 49 -0.10 0.30 -7.72
CA ILE A 49 1.05 0.49 -6.84
C ILE A 49 1.32 1.98 -6.62
N ASP A 50 1.32 2.77 -7.68
CA ASP A 50 1.58 4.21 -7.62
C ASP A 50 0.47 4.93 -6.85
N GLY A 51 -0.80 4.61 -7.11
CA GLY A 51 -1.93 5.18 -6.37
C GLY A 51 -1.95 4.80 -4.89
N VAL A 52 -1.59 3.55 -4.56
CA VAL A 52 -1.42 3.07 -3.17
C VAL A 52 -0.26 3.81 -2.50
N LYS A 53 0.91 3.87 -3.13
CA LYS A 53 2.08 4.61 -2.61
C LYS A 53 1.81 6.10 -2.47
N ALA A 54 1.11 6.72 -3.42
CA ALA A 54 0.72 8.12 -3.36
C ALA A 54 -0.21 8.36 -2.18
N LYS A 55 -1.26 7.55 -1.98
CA LYS A 55 -2.16 7.69 -0.82
C LYS A 55 -1.45 7.42 0.51
N LEU A 56 -0.52 6.46 0.56
CA LEU A 56 0.33 6.23 1.74
C LEU A 56 1.31 7.38 1.98
N GLY A 57 1.90 7.94 0.93
CA GLY A 57 2.80 9.09 0.94
C GLY A 57 2.10 10.37 1.36
N THR A 58 0.87 10.60 0.92
CA THR A 58 0.02 11.70 1.38
C THR A 58 -0.38 11.51 2.84
N ALA A 59 -0.71 10.28 3.27
CA ALA A 59 -0.92 9.99 4.68
C ALA A 59 0.36 10.28 5.50
N ALA A 60 1.50 9.83 5.01
CA ALA A 60 2.82 10.08 5.59
C ALA A 60 3.09 11.59 5.76
N ALA A 61 2.89 12.37 4.70
CA ALA A 61 3.08 13.82 4.67
C ALA A 61 2.09 14.57 5.57
N SER A 62 0.83 14.14 5.64
CA SER A 62 -0.21 14.73 6.50
C SER A 62 -0.07 14.40 8.00
N GLY A 63 1.07 13.85 8.43
CA GLY A 63 1.36 13.61 9.84
C GLY A 63 0.99 12.22 10.37
N LEU A 64 0.47 11.30 9.54
CA LEU A 64 0.35 9.90 9.94
C LEU A 64 1.71 9.20 10.04
N LEU A 65 2.74 9.58 9.26
CA LEU A 65 4.09 9.07 9.52
C LEU A 65 4.72 9.70 10.75
N ALA A 66 4.43 10.97 11.05
CA ALA A 66 4.88 11.60 12.29
C ALA A 66 4.24 10.89 13.50
N LYS A 67 2.95 10.55 13.42
CA LYS A 67 2.27 9.73 14.43
C LYS A 67 2.77 8.30 14.47
N LEU A 68 2.97 7.62 13.33
CA LEU A 68 3.50 6.25 13.27
C LEU A 68 4.94 6.18 13.79
N LYS A 69 5.78 7.18 13.51
CA LYS A 69 7.11 7.32 14.10
C LYS A 69 7.07 7.59 15.61
N ALA A 70 5.98 8.14 16.17
CA ALA A 70 5.89 8.36 17.62
C ALA A 70 5.80 7.05 18.43
N LEU A 71 5.19 5.99 17.89
CA LEU A 71 5.13 4.66 18.50
C LEU A 71 6.19 3.67 17.96
N PHE A 72 6.84 3.96 16.83
CA PHE A 72 7.96 3.17 16.29
C PHE A 72 9.35 3.77 16.53
N GLY A 73 9.44 5.02 17.00
CA GLY A 73 10.69 5.75 17.22
C GLY A 73 11.15 5.79 18.68
N LYS A 74 10.42 5.16 19.59
CA LYS A 74 10.80 5.05 21.00
C LYS A 74 11.43 3.67 21.25
N LYS A 75 12.75 3.60 21.01
CA LYS A 75 13.65 2.77 21.81
C LYS A 75 14.36 3.69 22.79
#